data_AF-A0A924NK24-F1
#
_entry.id   AF-A0A924NK24-F1
#
_cell.length_a   1.000
_cell.length_b   1.000
_cell.length_c   1.000
_cell.angle_alpha   90.00
_cell.angle_beta   90.00
_cell.angle_gamma   90.00
#
_symmetry.space_group_name_H-M   'P 1'
#
loop_
_entity.id
_entity.type
_entity.pdbx_description
1 polymer ?
#
loop_
_entity_poly.entity_id
_entity_poly.type
_entity_poly.pdbx_seq_one_letter_code
_entity_poly.pdbx_strand_id
1 'polypeptide(L)'
;RAGAPAGQLRGGPAVDEPDRWAVADPVRAGAPGVPVLVVHPTGDETVPVARSREYAAATGCGLVETAGTHRGPVGPPSAAWAAAAAWLGPAR
;
A
#
# COMPACT_ATOMS: atom_id res chain seq x y z
N ARG A 1 8.95 -13.96 -11.35
CA ARG A 1 7.61 -14.41 -11.80
C ARG A 1 7.22 -15.63 -10.97
N ALA A 2 6.03 -15.66 -10.38
CA ALA A 2 5.56 -16.86 -9.67
C ALA A 2 5.20 -17.96 -10.69
N GLY A 3 5.39 -19.24 -10.35
CA GLY A 3 4.97 -20.37 -11.19
C GLY A 3 3.44 -20.51 -11.28
N ALA A 4 2.94 -21.22 -12.29
CA ALA A 4 1.50 -21.38 -12.55
C ALA A 4 0.65 -21.80 -11.32
N PRO A 5 1.08 -22.74 -10.45
CA PRO A 5 0.32 -23.10 -9.25
C PRO A 5 0.17 -21.93 -8.27
N ALA A 6 1.22 -21.12 -8.13
CA ALA A 6 1.19 -19.95 -7.26
C ALA A 6 0.34 -18.80 -7.85
N GLY A 7 0.07 -18.80 -9.15
CA GLY A 7 -0.87 -17.87 -9.79
C GLY A 7 -2.33 -18.24 -9.53
N GLN A 8 -2.66 -19.54 -9.62
CA GLN A 8 -4.02 -20.03 -9.33
C GLN A 8 -4.43 -19.82 -7.87
N LEU A 9 -3.51 -20.04 -6.91
CA LEU A 9 -3.77 -19.77 -5.50
C LEU A 9 -4.02 -18.28 -5.19
N ARG A 10 -3.54 -17.37 -6.05
CA ARG A 10 -3.78 -15.92 -5.93
C ARG A 10 -5.08 -15.48 -6.61
N GLY A 11 -5.85 -16.39 -7.20
CA GLY A 11 -7.10 -16.08 -7.90
C GLY A 11 -6.97 -15.87 -9.41
N GLY A 12 -5.82 -16.18 -10.01
CA GLY A 12 -5.57 -16.04 -11.44
C GLY A 12 -5.21 -14.61 -11.87
N PRO A 13 -4.94 -14.38 -13.17
CA PRO A 13 -4.62 -13.05 -13.70
C PRO A 13 -5.81 -12.09 -13.60
N ALA A 14 -5.55 -10.81 -13.31
CA ALA A 14 -6.61 -9.81 -13.23
C ALA A 14 -7.36 -9.58 -14.55
N VAL A 15 -6.69 -9.80 -15.68
CA VAL A 15 -7.26 -9.67 -17.02
C VAL A 15 -8.30 -10.74 -17.34
N ASP A 16 -8.20 -11.92 -16.71
CA ASP A 16 -9.08 -13.05 -17.00
C ASP A 16 -10.39 -12.96 -16.21
N GLU A 17 -10.39 -12.28 -15.06
CA GLU A 17 -11.53 -12.19 -14.14
C GLU A 17 -11.75 -10.75 -13.62
N PRO A 18 -11.98 -9.76 -14.51
CA PRO A 18 -11.93 -8.34 -14.15
C PRO A 18 -12.93 -7.94 -13.06
N ASP A 19 -14.14 -8.52 -13.07
CA ASP A 19 -15.16 -8.24 -12.05
C ASP A 19 -14.76 -8.76 -10.67
N ARG A 20 -14.08 -9.92 -10.63
CA ARG A 20 -13.56 -10.49 -9.38
C ARG A 20 -12.46 -9.62 -8.78
N TRP A 21 -11.64 -9.00 -9.62
CA TRP A 21 -10.54 -8.14 -9.16
C TRP A 21 -10.97 -6.70 -8.91
N ALA A 22 -12.10 -6.25 -9.47
CA ALA A 22 -12.63 -4.91 -9.24
C ALA A 22 -12.91 -4.61 -7.76
N VAL A 23 -13.36 -5.61 -7.00
CA VAL A 23 -13.61 -5.48 -5.54
C VAL A 23 -12.33 -5.38 -4.71
N ALA A 24 -11.18 -5.74 -5.29
CA ALA A 24 -9.87 -5.66 -4.64
C ALA A 24 -9.15 -4.33 -4.96
N ASP A 25 -9.76 -3.43 -5.72
CA ASP A 25 -9.20 -2.12 -6.04
C ASP A 25 -9.53 -1.10 -4.93
N PRO A 26 -8.55 -0.70 -4.10
CA PRO A 26 -8.79 0.22 -3.01
C PRO A 26 -9.19 1.63 -3.49
N VAL A 27 -8.81 2.03 -4.71
CA VAL A 27 -9.25 3.31 -5.29
C VAL A 27 -10.74 3.28 -5.57
N ARG A 28 -11.25 2.15 -6.09
CA ARG A 28 -12.70 1.98 -6.38
C ARG A 28 -13.52 1.77 -5.12
N ALA A 29 -12.92 1.21 -4.06
CA ALA A 29 -13.56 1.07 -2.75
C ALA A 29 -13.80 2.43 -2.05
N GLY A 30 -13.09 3.48 -2.46
CA GLY A 30 -13.25 4.83 -1.90
C GLY A 30 -12.47 5.08 -0.61
N ALA A 31 -12.63 6.28 -0.06
CA ALA A 31 -11.93 6.69 1.16
C ALA A 31 -12.43 5.92 2.40
N PRO A 32 -11.53 5.44 3.27
CA PRO A 32 -11.91 4.80 4.53
C PRO A 32 -12.69 5.76 5.45
N GLY A 33 -13.65 5.24 6.22
CA GLY A 33 -14.45 6.02 7.18
C GLY A 33 -13.70 6.50 8.44
N VAL A 34 -12.38 6.31 8.48
CA VAL A 34 -11.50 6.70 9.59
C VAL A 34 -10.28 7.44 9.03
N PRO A 35 -9.60 8.27 9.83
CA PRO A 35 -8.34 8.88 9.40
C PRO A 35 -7.33 7.81 8.98
N VAL A 36 -6.69 8.01 7.83
CA VAL A 36 -5.67 7.11 7.29
C VAL A 36 -4.47 7.93 6.81
N LEU A 37 -3.29 7.41 7.11
CA LEU A 37 -2.01 7.86 6.57
C LEU A 37 -1.37 6.72 5.77
N VAL A 38 -1.01 6.99 4.52
CA VAL A 38 -0.15 6.11 3.73
C VAL A 38 1.30 6.50 3.98
N VAL A 39 2.15 5.51 4.28
CA VAL A 39 3.60 5.71 4.42
C VAL A 39 4.31 4.84 3.39
N HIS A 40 5.07 5.43 2.47
CA HIS A 40 5.67 4.71 1.34
C HIS A 40 7.13 5.11 1.10
N PRO A 41 8.09 4.17 1.21
CA PRO A 41 9.48 4.45 0.86
C PRO A 41 9.68 4.66 -0.65
N THR A 42 10.36 5.72 -1.07
CA THR A 42 10.54 6.05 -2.50
C THR A 42 11.47 5.10 -3.24
N GLY A 43 12.33 4.36 -2.53
CA GLY A 43 13.18 3.30 -3.08
C GLY A 43 12.52 1.92 -3.12
N ASP A 44 11.19 1.85 -3.04
CA ASP A 44 10.44 0.62 -3.21
C ASP A 44 10.40 0.17 -4.68
N GLU A 45 11.20 -0.85 -5.00
CA GLU A 45 11.26 -1.49 -6.32
C GLU A 45 10.23 -2.64 -6.48
N THR A 46 9.52 -3.02 -5.41
CA THR A 46 8.51 -4.09 -5.44
C THR A 46 7.13 -3.52 -5.75
N VAL A 47 6.78 -2.39 -5.14
CA VAL A 47 5.54 -1.66 -5.36
C VAL A 47 5.89 -0.19 -5.62
N PRO A 48 5.73 0.31 -6.86
CA PRO A 48 6.06 1.69 -7.19
C PRO A 48 5.28 2.69 -6.32
N VAL A 49 5.97 3.71 -5.82
CA VAL A 49 5.37 4.80 -5.01
C VAL A 49 4.19 5.51 -5.72
N ALA A 50 4.16 5.47 -7.05
CA ALA A 50 3.04 5.96 -7.85
C ALA A 50 1.68 5.40 -7.40
N ARG A 51 1.62 4.12 -6.97
CA ARG A 51 0.37 3.50 -6.48
C ARG A 51 -0.17 4.19 -5.23
N SER A 52 0.72 4.56 -4.31
CA SER A 52 0.37 5.27 -3.08
C SER A 52 -0.02 6.72 -3.37
N ARG A 53 0.64 7.38 -4.33
CA ARG A 53 0.25 8.72 -4.80
C ARG A 53 -1.14 8.72 -5.44
N GLU A 54 -1.43 7.76 -6.32
CA GLU A 54 -2.74 7.59 -6.96
C GLU A 54 -3.84 7.38 -5.92
N TYR A 55 -3.60 6.48 -4.95
CA TYR A 55 -4.55 6.22 -3.88
C TYR A 55 -4.80 7.45 -3.00
N ALA A 56 -3.74 8.16 -2.60
CA ALA A 56 -3.87 9.38 -1.79
C ALA A 56 -4.61 10.50 -2.55
N ALA A 57 -4.33 10.67 -3.83
CA ALA A 57 -5.04 11.64 -4.67
C ALA A 57 -6.53 11.29 -4.82
N ALA A 58 -6.86 10.00 -4.98
CA ALA A 58 -8.24 9.56 -5.17
C ALA A 58 -9.08 9.59 -3.87
N THR A 59 -8.47 9.35 -2.71
CA THR A 59 -9.17 9.25 -1.43
C THR A 59 -9.04 10.48 -0.54
N GLY A 60 -8.09 11.36 -0.81
CA GLY A 60 -7.76 12.51 0.04
C GLY A 60 -7.05 12.14 1.34
N CYS A 61 -6.59 10.88 1.50
CA CYS A 61 -5.82 10.48 2.67
C CYS A 61 -4.43 11.13 2.67
N GLY A 62 -3.81 11.21 3.85
CA GLY A 62 -2.42 11.67 3.95
C GLY A 62 -1.46 10.69 3.27
N LEU A 63 -0.37 11.22 2.69
CA LEU A 63 0.76 10.45 2.18
C LEU A 63 2.06 11.01 2.74
N VAL A 64 2.89 10.14 3.31
CA VAL A 64 4.27 10.43 3.70
C VAL A 64 5.20 9.52 2.89
N GLU A 65 6.06 10.16 2.11
CA GLU A 65 7.14 9.48 1.42
C GLU A 65 8.42 9.52 2.24
N THR A 66 9.12 8.39 2.33
CA THR A 66 10.37 8.29 3.11
C THR A 66 11.51 7.74 2.26
N ALA A 67 12.75 7.90 2.71
CA ALA A 67 13.85 7.08 2.21
C ALA A 67 13.66 5.61 2.65
N GLY A 68 14.21 4.66 1.88
CA GLY A 68 14.22 3.24 2.22
C GLY A 68 13.67 2.34 1.11
N THR A 69 13.54 1.05 1.42
CA THR A 69 13.08 0.00 0.50
C THR A 69 11.70 -0.53 0.90
N HIS A 70 11.10 -1.40 0.09
CA HIS A 70 9.81 -2.05 0.34
C HIS A 70 9.63 -2.60 1.77
N ARG A 71 10.71 -3.13 2.37
CA ARG A 71 10.69 -3.73 3.71
C ARG A 71 10.94 -2.74 4.85
N GLY A 72 11.25 -1.49 4.53
CA GLY A 72 11.43 -0.42 5.51
C GLY A 72 10.29 -0.31 6.51
N PRO A 73 9.01 -0.21 6.08
CA PRO A 73 7.87 0.09 6.96
C PRO A 73 7.63 -0.93 8.07
N VAL A 74 8.14 -2.16 7.96
CA VAL A 74 8.02 -3.19 9.01
C VAL A 74 9.22 -3.22 9.98
N GLY A 75 10.28 -2.47 9.67
CA GLY A 75 11.49 -2.39 10.49
C GLY A 75 11.43 -1.20 11.45
N PRO A 76 11.43 -1.43 12.78
CA PRO A 76 11.40 -0.36 13.78
C PRO A 76 12.46 0.74 13.64
N PRO A 77 13.70 0.45 13.19
CA PRO A 77 14.71 1.50 13.00
C PRO A 77 14.50 2.39 11.76
N SER A 78 13.51 2.12 10.92
CA SER A 78 13.34 2.84 9.65
C SER A 78 12.63 4.19 9.82
N ALA A 79 12.89 5.11 8.87
CA ALA A 79 12.16 6.37 8.78
C ALA A 79 10.65 6.16 8.54
N ALA A 80 10.28 5.13 7.77
CA ALA A 80 8.88 4.77 7.53
C ALA A 80 8.17 4.36 8.83
N TRP A 81 8.80 3.51 9.64
CA TRP A 81 8.27 3.12 10.94
C TRP A 81 8.12 4.32 11.87
N ALA A 82 9.16 5.16 11.95
CA ALA A 82 9.13 6.37 12.78
C ALA A 82 7.97 7.31 12.38
N ALA A 83 7.73 7.50 11.09
CA ALA A 83 6.61 8.31 10.59
C ALA A 83 5.24 7.72 10.98
N ALA A 84 5.07 6.40 10.84
CA ALA A 84 3.84 5.71 11.23
C ALA A 84 3.59 5.80 12.75
N ALA A 85 4.62 5.54 13.56
CA ALA A 85 4.53 5.62 15.01
C ALA A 85 4.20 7.05 15.50
N ALA A 86 4.81 8.07 14.90
CA ALA A 86 4.52 9.47 15.21
C ALA A 86 3.06 9.83 14.89
N TRP A 87 2.52 9.32 13.79
CA TRP A 87 1.12 9.58 13.40
C TRP A 87 0.11 8.86 14.31
N LEU A 88 0.39 7.61 14.70
CA LEU A 88 -0.44 6.86 15.63
C LEU A 88 -0.43 7.46 17.04
N GLY A 89 0.67 8.11 17.42
CA GLY A 89 0.87 8.64 18.75
C GLY A 89 1.12 7.55 19.81
N PRO A 90 1.13 7.93 21.10
CA PRO A 90 1.32 6.96 22.18
C PRO A 90 0.16 5.96 22.23
N ALA A 91 0.47 4.71 22.59
CA ALA A 91 -0.56 3.74 22.94
C ALA A 91 -1.42 4.30 24.09
N ARG A 92 -2.73 4.28 23.91
CA ARG A 92 -3.71 4.71 24.91
C ARG A 92 -4.02 3.59 25.88
#